data_AF-A0A9D1Q0X7-F1
#
_entry.id   AF-A0A9D1Q0X7-F1
#
_cell.length_a   1.000
_cell.length_b   1.000
_cell.length_c   1.000
_cell.angle_alpha   90.00
_cell.angle_beta   90.00
_cell.angle_gamma   90.00
#
_symmetry.space_group_name_H-M   'P 1'
#
loop_
_entity.id
_entity.type
_entity.pdbx_description
1 polymer ?
#
loop_
_entity_poly.entity_id
_entity_poly.type
_entity_poly.pdbx_seq_one_letter_code
_entity_poly.pdbx_strand_id
1 'polypeptide(L)' 'MALTKKQAELDVDKWLKSEQAGHDLCGDFDFCANCDKTAENPCAKAYDAMKKSAKKTASAEKKPAAKKTATRKTAKKA' A
#
# COMPACT_ATOMS: atom_id res chain seq x y z
N MET A 1 7.98 -20.43 17.36
CA MET A 1 7.27 -19.58 16.38
C MET A 1 8.33 -18.76 15.66
N ALA A 2 8.74 -19.21 14.46
CA ALA A 2 9.78 -18.51 13.70
C ALA A 2 9.16 -17.40 12.87
N LEU A 3 9.60 -16.16 13.13
CA LEU A 3 9.22 -15.00 12.33
C LEU A 3 9.83 -15.20 10.94
N THR A 4 8.98 -15.27 9.92
CA THR A 4 9.49 -15.50 8.56
C THR A 4 10.34 -14.29 8.15
N LYS A 5 11.38 -14.51 7.32
CA LYS A 5 12.20 -13.41 6.77
C LYS A 5 11.33 -12.30 6.16
N LYS A 6 10.22 -12.69 5.50
CA LYS A 6 9.26 -11.77 4.91
C LYS A 6 8.56 -10.89 5.95
N GLN A 7 8.14 -11.47 7.07
CA GLN A 7 7.51 -10.73 8.17
C GLN A 7 8.50 -9.73 8.76
N ALA A 8 9.76 -10.13 8.98
CA ALA A 8 10.80 -9.24 9.52
C ALA A 8 11.08 -8.05 8.58
N GLU A 9 11.18 -8.29 7.27
CA GLU A 9 11.34 -7.21 6.27
C GLU A 9 10.16 -6.23 6.31
N LEU A 10 8.93 -6.74 6.40
CA LEU A 10 7.72 -5.93 6.44
C LEU A 10 7.61 -5.13 7.74
N ASP A 11 7.97 -5.71 8.88
CA ASP A 11 7.95 -5.00 10.16
C ASP A 11 8.94 -3.84 10.18
N VAL A 12 10.15 -4.01 9.61
CA VAL A 12 11.14 -2.92 9.47
C VAL A 12 10.62 -1.82 8.54
N ASP A 13 10.08 -2.17 7.38
CA ASP A 13 9.56 -1.16 6.44
C ASP A 13 8.37 -0.40 7.05
N LYS A 14 7.43 -1.12 7.69
CA LYS A 14 6.29 -0.51 8.40
C LYS A 14 6.75 0.44 9.51
N TRP A 15 7.76 0.02 10.28
CA TRP A 15 8.34 0.85 11.34
C TRP A 15 8.90 2.15 10.76
N LEU A 16 9.79 2.07 9.76
CA LEU A 16 10.41 3.23 9.13
C LEU A 16 9.40 4.19 8.50
N LYS A 17 8.32 3.65 7.92
CA LYS A 17 7.22 4.46 7.37
C LYS A 17 6.42 5.14 8.48
N SER A 18 6.16 4.45 9.57
CA SER A 18 5.43 5.00 10.72
C SER A 18 6.24 6.11 11.41
N GLU A 19 7.55 5.92 11.54
CA GLU A 19 8.45 6.97 12.05
C GLU A 19 8.50 8.19 11.13
N GLN A 20 8.58 7.99 9.81
CA GLN A 20 8.51 9.10 8.85
C GLN A 20 7.17 9.84 8.87
N ALA A 21 6.08 9.11 9.08
CA ALA A 21 4.74 9.69 9.16
C ALA A 21 4.44 10.31 10.54
N GLY A 22 5.28 10.05 11.54
CA GLY A 22 5.09 10.50 12.92
C GLY A 22 3.91 9.85 13.65
N HIS A 23 3.33 8.78 13.11
CA HIS A 23 2.22 8.04 13.72
C HIS A 23 2.19 6.58 13.24
N ASP A 24 1.48 5.72 13.98
CA ASP A 24 1.35 4.31 13.64
C ASP A 24 0.54 4.11 12.35
N LEU A 25 1.15 3.48 11.35
CA LEU A 25 0.52 3.14 10.07
C LEU A 25 0.01 1.69 10.03
N CYS A 26 -0.03 1.00 11.16
CA CYS A 26 -0.57 -0.35 11.22
C CYS A 26 -2.08 -0.31 10.95
N GLY A 27 -2.53 -0.91 9.83
CA GLY A 27 -3.92 -0.77 9.37
C GLY A 27 -4.05 0.02 8.08
N ASP A 28 -3.10 0.91 7.80
CA ASP A 28 -3.20 1.87 6.69
C ASP A 28 -2.66 1.30 5.36
N PHE A 29 -1.83 0.25 5.44
CA PHE A 29 -1.28 -0.41 4.26
C PHE A 29 -2.33 -1.27 3.53
N ASP A 30 -2.24 -1.35 2.20
CA ASP A 30 -3.18 -2.10 1.34
C ASP A 30 -3.29 -3.59 1.71
N PHE A 31 -2.15 -4.22 2.03
CA PHE A 31 -2.14 -5.60 2.51
C PHE A 31 -2.83 -5.75 3.88
N CYS A 32 -2.95 -4.69 4.68
CA CYS A 32 -3.52 -4.76 6.01
C CYS A 32 -5.02 -5.11 5.98
N ALA A 33 -5.71 -4.87 4.86
CA ALA A 33 -7.09 -5.31 4.65
C ALA A 33 -7.26 -6.83 4.70
N ASN A 34 -6.20 -7.58 4.39
CA ASN A 34 -6.18 -9.05 4.42
C ASN A 34 -5.38 -9.59 5.62
N CYS A 35 -5.09 -8.75 6.61
CA CYS A 35 -4.27 -9.10 7.76
C CYS A 35 -5.12 -9.79 8.84
N ASP A 36 -4.88 -11.08 9.03
CA ASP A 36 -5.51 -11.86 10.09
C ASP A 36 -4.59 -11.99 11.30
N LYS A 37 -4.90 -11.27 12.38
CA LYS A 37 -4.06 -11.20 13.60
C LYS A 37 -4.01 -12.51 14.39
N THR A 38 -4.87 -13.47 14.06
CA THR A 38 -4.91 -14.79 14.71
C THR A 38 -3.95 -15.78 14.05
N ALA A 39 -3.49 -15.48 12.83
CA ALA A 39 -2.57 -16.31 12.08
C ALA A 39 -1.10 -16.08 12.48
N GLU A 40 -0.30 -17.15 12.40
CA GLU A 40 1.16 -17.03 12.48
C GLU A 40 1.70 -16.24 11.27
N ASN A 41 2.37 -15.12 11.55
CA ASN A 41 2.92 -14.14 10.60
C ASN A 41 1.83 -13.42 9.77
N PRO A 42 1.01 -12.56 10.41
CA PRO A 42 -0.20 -12.02 9.81
C PRO A 42 0.10 -11.06 8.64
N CYS A 43 1.10 -10.19 8.78
CA CYS A 43 1.47 -9.23 7.73
C CYS A 43 2.09 -9.93 6.51
N ALA A 44 2.94 -10.95 6.73
CA ALA A 44 3.55 -11.70 5.64
C ALA A 44 2.50 -12.49 4.83
N LYS A 45 1.53 -13.12 5.52
CA LYS A 45 0.41 -13.82 4.88
C LYS A 45 -0.45 -12.85 4.06
N ALA A 46 -0.75 -11.69 4.63
CA ALA A 46 -1.56 -10.67 3.98
C ALA A 46 -0.85 -10.07 2.75
N TYR A 47 0.45 -9.82 2.85
CA TYR A 47 1.28 -9.36 1.74
C TYR A 47 1.36 -10.40 0.63
N ASP A 48 1.52 -11.68 0.96
CA ASP A 48 1.53 -12.76 -0.03
C ASP A 48 0.18 -12.92 -0.73
N ALA A 49 -0.92 -12.82 0.02
CA ALA A 49 -2.28 -12.82 -0.51
C ALA A 49 -2.52 -11.63 -1.45
N MET A 50 -2.16 -10.42 -1.04
CA MET A 50 -2.22 -9.21 -1.86
C MET A 50 -1.39 -9.38 -3.14
N LYS A 51 -0.16 -9.89 -3.04
CA LYS A 51 0.73 -10.07 -4.19
C LYS A 51 0.23 -11.13 -5.18
N LYS A 52 -0.41 -12.20 -4.68
CA LYS A 52 -1.10 -13.20 -5.51
C LYS A 52 -2.31 -12.60 -6.23
N SER A 53 -3.08 -11.75 -5.56
CA SER A 53 -4.23 -11.04 -6.14
C SER A 53 -3.80 -10.00 -7.17
N ALA A 54 -2.74 -9.23 -6.88
CA ALA A 54 -2.14 -8.27 -7.81
C ALA A 54 -1.60 -8.95 -9.08
N LYS A 55 -1.08 -10.18 -8.96
CA LYS A 55 -0.64 -10.96 -10.13
C LYS A 55 -1.81 -11.42 -11.00
N LYS A 56 -3.01 -11.60 -10.44
CA LYS A 56 -4.23 -11.88 -11.21
C LYS A 56 -4.82 -10.62 -11.87
N THR A 57 -4.63 -9.44 -11.28
CA THR A 57 -5.13 -8.17 -11.84
C THR A 57 -4.12 -7.45 -12.73
N ALA A 58 -2.84 -7.83 -12.74
CA ALA A 58 -1.84 -7.29 -13.67
C ALA A 58 -2.12 -7.62 -15.17
N SER A 59 -3.06 -8.53 -15.47
CA SER A 59 -3.57 -8.73 -16.84
C SER A 59 -4.75 -7.82 -17.20
N ALA A 60 -5.27 -7.03 -16.26
CA ALA A 60 -6.38 -6.12 -16.48
C ALA A 60 -6.29 -4.92 -15.52
N GLU A 61 -5.40 -3.96 -15.80
CA GLU A 61 -5.79 -2.55 -15.97
C GLU A 61 -4.55 -1.68 -16.25
N LYS A 62 -4.31 -1.41 -17.54
CA LYS A 62 -3.67 -0.15 -17.95
C LYS A 62 -4.66 0.96 -17.64
N LYS A 63 -4.39 1.80 -16.63
CA LYS A 63 -4.81 3.21 -16.68
C LYS A 63 -3.93 4.09 -15.80
N PRO A 64 -2.92 4.78 -16.37
CA PRO A 64 -2.32 5.91 -15.68
C PRO A 64 -3.35 7.04 -15.67
N ALA A 65 -3.93 7.34 -14.51
CA ALA A 65 -4.62 8.60 -14.29
C ALA A 65 -3.56 9.71 -14.24
N ALA A 66 -3.18 10.16 -15.44
CA ALA A 66 -2.28 11.26 -15.67
C ALA A 66 -2.86 12.54 -15.06
N LYS A 67 -2.13 13.02 -14.06
CA LYS A 67 -1.91 14.43 -13.71
C LYS A 67 -1.99 15.35 -14.95
N LYS A 68 -2.97 16.25 -15.01
CA LYS A 68 -2.91 17.54 -15.74
C LYS A 68 -3.69 18.58 -14.92
N THR A 69 -3.02 19.37 -14.08
CA THR A 69 -2.37 20.66 -14.40
C THR A 69 -3.38 21.79 -14.60
N ALA A 70 -3.25 22.79 -13.74
CA ALA A 70 -3.89 24.09 -13.79
C ALA A 70 -3.91 24.71 -15.22
N THR A 71 -5.01 25.38 -15.53
CA THR A 71 -5.04 26.43 -16.55
C THR A 71 -5.79 27.62 -15.96
N ARG A 72 -5.02 28.63 -15.54
CA ARG A 72 -5.46 30.03 -15.59
C ARG A 72 -5.68 30.36 -17.06
N LYS A 73 -6.85 30.87 -17.43
CA LYS A 73 -6.98 31.83 -18.53
C LYS A 73 -7.91 32.97 -18.13
N THR A 74 -7.30 34.15 -18.12
CA THR A 74 -7.84 35.50 -18.09
C THR A 74 -8.76 35.76 -19.29
N ALA A 75 -9.59 36.81 -19.12
CA ALA A 75 -10.30 37.63 -20.13
C ALA A 75 -11.70 37.19 -20.58
N LYS A 76 -12.72 38.02 -20.29
CA LYS A 76 -13.38 38.88 -21.31
C LYS A 76 -14.28 39.96 -20.66
N LYS A 77 -14.15 41.18 -21.17
CA LYS A 77 -14.95 42.39 -20.93
C LYS A 77 -16.46 42.19 -21.17
N ALA A 78 -17.30 42.86 -20.38
CA ALA A 78 -18.40 43.72 -20.81
C ALA A 78 -18.72 44.70 -19.69
#